data_AF-A0A1T2XL03-F1
#
_entry.id   AF-A0A1T2XL03-F1
#
_cell.length_a   1.000
_cell.length_b   1.000
_cell.length_c   1.000
_cell.angle_alpha   90.00
_cell.angle_beta   90.00
_cell.angle_gamma   90.00
#
_symmetry.space_group_name_H-M   'P 1'
#
loop_
_entity.id
_entity.type
_entity.pdbx_description
1 polymer ?
#
loop_
_entity_poly.entity_id
_entity_poly.type
_entity_poly.pdbx_seq_one_letter_code
_entity_poly.pdbx_strand_id
1 'polypeptide(L)'
;MRRNYQQIEIYGTEGALVYNLEAEDVLQVRFEEQRDTTFYPVEIPDACHTGQMQAFFRLLRGRSDGLDATIEDGYRNQVTLDAMIQSCTEERWISIS
;
A
#
# COMPACT_ATOMS: atom_id res chain seq x y z
N MET A 1 14.07 18.49 7.24
CA MET A 1 14.13 17.02 7.14
C MET A 1 12.71 16.51 7.37
N ARG A 2 12.04 15.99 6.34
CA ARG A 2 10.75 15.32 6.54
C ARG A 2 11.06 13.96 7.18
N ARG A 3 10.29 13.59 8.21
CA ARG A 3 10.59 12.50 9.16
C ARG A 3 9.62 11.33 8.93
N ASN A 4 9.33 11.02 7.66
CA ASN A 4 8.22 10.14 7.28
C ASN A 4 8.73 9.01 6.39
N TYR A 5 9.52 8.13 7.00
CA TYR A 5 9.99 6.92 6.36
C TYR A 5 8.82 5.95 6.21
N GLN A 6 8.37 5.75 4.97
CA GLN A 6 7.34 4.79 4.61
C GLN A 6 7.88 3.88 3.51
N GLN A 7 7.91 2.59 3.80
CA GLN A 7 8.35 1.55 2.88
C GLN A 7 7.33 0.42 2.91
N ILE A 8 6.96 -0.06 1.72
CA ILE A 8 6.07 -1.21 1.53
C ILE A 8 6.87 -2.30 0.83
N GLU A 9 6.81 -3.51 1.38
CA GLU A 9 7.45 -4.69 0.82
C GLU A 9 6.41 -5.80 0.67
N ILE A 10 6.35 -6.38 -0.52
CA ILE A 10 5.45 -7.49 -0.83
C ILE A 10 6.29 -8.65 -1.34
N TYR A 11 6.19 -9.79 -0.65
CA TYR A 11 6.87 -11.03 -1.02
C TYR A 11 5.86 -12.06 -1.51
N GLY A 12 6.16 -12.71 -2.62
CA GLY A 12 5.32 -13.74 -3.23
C GLY A 12 6.15 -14.88 -3.80
N THR A 13 5.49 -15.87 -4.39
CA THR A 13 6.15 -17.03 -4.99
C THR A 13 7.00 -16.68 -6.20
N GLU A 14 6.61 -15.64 -6.94
CA GLU A 14 7.30 -15.21 -8.18
C GLU A 14 8.38 -14.17 -7.93
N GLY A 15 8.54 -13.67 -6.70
CA GLY A 15 9.49 -12.59 -6.43
C GLY A 15 9.11 -11.67 -5.27
N ALA A 16 9.63 -10.45 -5.33
CA ALA A 16 9.38 -9.42 -4.34
C ALA A 16 9.27 -8.02 -4.98
N LEU A 17 8.46 -7.16 -4.37
CA LEU A 17 8.29 -5.76 -4.72
C LEU A 17 8.62 -4.89 -3.50
N VAL A 18 9.39 -3.82 -3.70
CA VAL A 18 9.69 -2.83 -2.67
C VAL A 18 9.46 -1.42 -3.21
N TYR A 19 8.68 -0.63 -2.49
CA TYR A 19 8.48 0.79 -2.76
C TYR A 19 8.87 1.62 -1.53
N ASN A 20 9.64 2.68 -1.74
CA ASN A 20 10.07 3.58 -0.68
C ASN A 20 9.69 5.03 -1.05
N LEU A 21 8.85 5.64 -0.23
CA LEU A 21 8.29 6.97 -0.48
C LEU A 21 9.35 8.09 -0.42
N GLU A 22 10.47 7.87 0.26
CA GLU A 22 11.55 8.86 0.41
C GLU A 22 12.67 8.68 -0.63
N ALA A 23 12.65 7.59 -1.40
CA ALA A 23 13.60 7.31 -2.48
C ALA A 23 13.12 7.89 -3.82
N GLU A 24 13.77 7.49 -4.91
CA GLU A 24 13.26 7.74 -6.26
C GLU A 24 11.89 7.08 -6.44
N ASP A 25 10.99 7.70 -7.22
CA ASP A 25 9.62 7.23 -7.46
C ASP A 25 9.59 6.04 -8.43
N VAL A 26 10.24 4.96 -8.02
CA VAL A 26 10.44 3.73 -8.77
C VAL A 26 10.04 2.53 -7.91
N LEU A 27 9.58 1.48 -8.57
CA LEU A 27 9.33 0.20 -7.94
C LEU A 27 10.58 -0.67 -8.03
N GLN A 28 11.08 -1.15 -6.90
CA GLN A 28 12.16 -2.13 -6.88
C GLN A 28 11.56 -3.53 -7.03
N VAL A 29 11.95 -4.24 -8.08
CA VAL A 29 11.41 -5.56 -8.43
C VAL A 29 12.51 -6.61 -8.39
N ARG A 30 12.21 -7.74 -7.76
CA ARG A 30 13.05 -8.95 -7.80
C ARG A 30 12.22 -10.11 -8.34
N PHE A 31 12.71 -10.81 -9.35
CA PHE A 31 12.07 -11.99 -9.91
C PHE A 31 12.76 -13.26 -9.41
N GLU A 32 11.99 -14.25 -8.95
CA GLU A 32 12.53 -15.52 -8.45
C GLU A 32 13.27 -16.30 -9.55
N GLU A 33 12.80 -16.22 -10.80
CA GLU A 33 13.37 -16.92 -11.97
C GLU A 33 14.84 -16.55 -12.25
N GLN A 34 15.25 -15.33 -11.88
CA GLN A 34 16.60 -14.83 -12.16
C GLN A 34 17.66 -15.41 -11.22
N ARG A 35 17.26 -16.16 -10.17
CA ARG A 35 18.13 -16.81 -9.16
C ARG A 35 19.21 -15.87 -8.58
N ASP A 36 18.95 -14.58 -8.58
CA ASP A 36 19.76 -13.54 -7.97
C ASP A 36 18.91 -12.82 -6.91
N THR A 37 19.56 -12.23 -5.91
CA THR A 37 18.92 -11.45 -4.86
C THR A 37 18.84 -9.95 -5.19
N THR A 38 19.27 -9.57 -6.40
CA THR A 38 19.30 -8.18 -6.85
C THR A 38 17.88 -7.65 -7.12
N PHE A 39 17.61 -6.45 -6.63
CA PHE A 39 16.43 -5.67 -6.99
C PHE A 39 16.76 -4.74 -8.16
N TYR A 40 15.83 -4.63 -9.09
CA TYR A 40 15.94 -3.76 -10.26
C TYR A 40 14.89 -2.65 -10.19
N PRO A 41 15.26 -1.38 -10.46
CA PRO A 41 14.29 -0.31 -10.53
C PRO A 41 13.43 -0.46 -11.79
N VAL A 42 12.12 -0.28 -11.63
CA VAL A 42 11.13 -0.21 -12.70
C VAL A 42 10.33 1.07 -12.53
N GLU A 43 10.18 1.82 -13.62
CA GLU A 43 9.36 3.02 -13.65
C GLU A 43 7.90 2.70 -13.31
N ILE A 44 7.30 3.53 -12.46
CA ILE A 44 5.89 3.39 -12.12
C ILE A 44 5.06 3.86 -13.33
N PRO A 45 4.11 3.04 -13.84
CA PRO A 45 3.29 3.46 -14.97
C PRO A 45 2.49 4.72 -14.64
N ASP A 46 2.42 5.67 -15.58
CA ASP A 46 1.67 6.94 -15.44
C ASP A 46 0.21 6.75 -14.98
N ALA A 47 -0.41 5.62 -15.35
CA ALA A 47 -1.78 5.29 -14.95
C ALA A 47 -1.93 5.13 -13.42
N CYS A 48 -0.85 4.82 -12.71
CA CYS A 48 -0.80 4.71 -11.25
C CYS A 48 -0.61 6.08 -10.57
N HIS A 49 -0.17 7.11 -11.30
CA HIS A 49 -0.04 8.47 -10.78
C HIS A 49 -1.40 9.17 -10.79
N THR A 50 -2.20 8.94 -9.74
CA THR A 50 -3.46 9.66 -9.52
C THR A 50 -3.42 10.54 -8.29
N GLY A 51 -3.89 11.78 -8.43
CA GLY A 51 -4.01 12.70 -7.28
C GLY A 51 -5.25 12.39 -6.45
N GLN A 52 -5.12 12.34 -5.13
CA GLN A 52 -6.21 12.06 -4.19
C GLN A 52 -7.47 12.92 -4.42
N MET A 53 -7.29 14.22 -4.69
CA MET A 53 -8.39 15.14 -4.98
C MET A 53 -9.12 14.80 -6.30
N GLN A 54 -8.38 14.36 -7.33
CA GLN A 54 -8.98 13.97 -8.60
C GLN A 54 -9.73 12.65 -8.49
N ALA A 55 -9.16 11.66 -7.79
CA ALA A 55 -9.84 10.42 -7.42
C ALA A 55 -11.19 10.71 -6.74
N PHE A 56 -11.21 11.60 -5.74
CA PHE A 56 -12.44 12.01 -5.07
C PHE A 56 -13.47 12.67 -6.02
N PHE A 57 -13.04 13.58 -6.90
CA PHE A 57 -13.96 14.18 -7.88
C PHE A 57 -14.51 13.16 -8.88
N ARG A 58 -13.72 12.16 -9.25
CA ARG A 58 -14.15 11.04 -10.11
C ARG A 58 -15.21 10.20 -9.41
N LEU A 59 -15.01 9.88 -8.13
CA LEU A 59 -15.98 9.17 -7.30
C LEU A 59 -17.32 9.91 -7.24
N LEU A 60 -17.32 11.22 -6.92
CA LEU A 60 -18.54 12.04 -6.85
C LEU A 60 -19.30 12.12 -8.19
N ARG A 61 -18.59 12.03 -9.31
CA ARG A 61 -19.18 12.08 -10.67
C ARG A 61 -19.57 10.72 -11.22
N GLY A 62 -19.44 9.64 -10.44
CA GLY A 62 -19.71 8.28 -10.89
C GLY A 62 -18.73 7.77 -11.96
N ARG A 63 -17.51 8.33 -12.01
CA ARG A 63 -16.43 7.96 -12.93
C ARG A 63 -15.24 7.33 -12.21
N SER A 64 -15.54 6.58 -11.15
CA SER A 64 -14.56 5.86 -10.34
C SER A 64 -13.82 4.81 -11.19
N ASP A 65 -12.54 4.59 -10.88
CA ASP A 65 -11.73 3.50 -11.44
C ASP A 65 -11.82 2.20 -10.61
N GLY A 66 -12.62 2.20 -9.54
CA GLY A 66 -12.74 1.09 -8.60
C GLY A 66 -11.58 0.98 -7.60
N LEU A 67 -10.62 1.90 -7.64
CA LEU A 67 -9.47 1.97 -6.72
C LEU A 67 -9.56 3.18 -5.78
N ASP A 68 -10.62 3.97 -5.88
CA ASP A 68 -10.87 5.12 -5.01
C ASP A 68 -11.12 4.68 -3.56
N ALA A 69 -10.52 5.38 -2.59
CA ALA A 69 -10.79 5.14 -1.18
C ALA A 69 -12.26 5.46 -0.83
N THR A 70 -12.96 4.49 -0.25
CA THR A 70 -14.38 4.60 0.11
C THR A 70 -14.60 4.76 1.62
N ILE A 71 -15.85 5.04 2.01
CA ILE A 71 -16.25 5.04 3.42
C ILE A 71 -16.09 3.65 4.05
N GLU A 72 -16.34 2.59 3.28
CA GLU A 72 -16.16 1.20 3.75
C GLU A 72 -14.68 0.92 4.05
N ASP A 73 -13.76 1.41 3.23
CA ASP A 73 -12.32 1.30 3.51
C ASP A 73 -11.95 2.05 4.79
N GLY A 74 -12.56 3.21 5.03
CA GLY A 74 -12.44 3.95 6.28
C GLY A 74 -12.90 3.16 7.50
N TYR A 75 -14.06 2.49 7.39
CA TYR A 75 -14.59 1.64 8.45
C TYR A 75 -13.68 0.43 8.75
N ARG A 76 -13.20 -0.26 7.70
CA ARG A 76 -12.26 -1.38 7.84
C ARG A 76 -10.95 -0.98 8.50
N ASN A 77 -10.43 0.20 8.18
CA ASN A 77 -9.25 0.77 8.84
C ASN A 77 -9.51 1.04 10.33
N GLN A 78 -10.67 1.58 10.68
CA GLN A 78 -11.05 1.83 12.07
C GLN A 78 -11.10 0.53 12.87
N VAL A 79 -11.82 -0.50 12.37
CA VAL A 79 -11.93 -1.80 13.05
C VAL A 79 -10.56 -2.43 13.26
N THR A 80 -9.66 -2.31 12.28
CA THR A 80 -8.28 -2.79 12.38
C THR A 80 -7.51 -2.09 13.49
N LEU A 81 -7.61 -0.76 13.58
CA LEU A 81 -6.96 0.03 14.63
C LEU A 81 -7.51 -0.30 16.02
N ASP A 82 -8.83 -0.46 16.16
CA ASP A 82 -9.47 -0.83 17.41
C ASP A 82 -9.01 -2.22 17.87
N ALA A 83 -8.90 -3.18 16.96
CA ALA A 83 -8.37 -4.52 17.26
C ALA A 83 -6.90 -4.50 17.70
N MET A 84 -6.07 -3.62 17.13
CA MET A 84 -4.68 -3.43 17.56
C MET A 84 -4.61 -2.87 19.00
N ILE A 85 -5.45 -1.88 19.32
CA ILE A 85 -5.52 -1.31 20.67
C ILE A 85 -5.95 -2.38 21.68
N GLN A 86 -6.98 -3.17 21.32
CA GLN A 86 -7.45 -4.28 22.15
C GLN A 86 -6.36 -5.35 22.33
N SER A 87 -5.66 -5.73 21.26
CA SER A 87 -4.58 -6.71 21.31
C SER A 87 -3.43 -6.27 22.23
N CYS A 88 -3.08 -4.98 22.17
CA CYS A 88 -2.07 -4.39 23.05
C CYS A 88 -2.53 -4.40 24.52
N THR A 89 -3.80 -4.10 24.76
CA THR A 89 -4.38 -4.04 26.13
C THR A 89 -4.50 -5.44 26.77
N GLU A 90 -4.86 -6.44 25.97
CA GLU A 90 -5.12 -7.81 26.44
C GLU A 90 -3.91 -8.75 26.29
N GLU A 91 -2.81 -8.26 25.70
CA GLU A 91 -1.58 -9.01 25.43
C GLU A 91 -1.83 -10.34 24.68
N ARG A 92 -2.84 -10.36 23.82
CA ARG A 92 -3.21 -11.54 23.03
C ARG A 92 -3.60 -11.19 21.61
N TRP A 93 -3.58 -12.20 20.75
CA TRP A 93 -4.06 -12.07 19.38
C TRP A 93 -5.58 -11.79 19.35
N ILE A 94 -5.96 -10.74 18.61
CA ILE A 94 -7.35 -10.39 18.31
C ILE A 94 -7.56 -10.62 16.82
N SER A 95 -8.62 -11.35 16.47
CA SER A 95 -8.98 -11.54 15.05
C SER A 95 -9.83 -10.37 14.59
N ILE A 96 -9.49 -9.86 13.41
CA ILE A 96 -10.31 -8.87 12.69
C ILE A 96 -11.29 -9.68 11.84
N SER A 97 -12.59 -9.51 12.08
CA SER A 97 -13.67 -10.18 11.35
C SER A 97 -14.44 -9.19 10.49
#